data_AF-D3B9Z4-F1
#
_entry.id   AF-D3B9Z4-F1
#
_cell.length_a   1.000
_cell.length_b   1.000
_cell.length_c   1.000
_cell.angle_alpha   90.00
_cell.angle_beta   90.00
_cell.angle_gamma   90.00
#
_symmetry.space_group_name_H-M   'P 1'
#
loop_
_entity.id
_entity.type
_entity.pdbx_description
1 polymer ?
#
loop_
_entity_poly.entity_id
_entity_poly.type
_entity_poly.pdbx_seq_one_letter_code
_entity_poly.pdbx_strand_id
1 'polypeptide(L)'
;MVHTLKELTLRQCSDLGEGRKTLGDPKILKCGFTYVEARIRGTLGYYLVKISINKGQVVTDCTCPMGGDCKHVRETGKAMYYQLRTMNINRLTPQRKYKESLFKRSRDELIDLLMEKWREENDEEEEDDEEDEDDDEDEDEEDDEDSDFEDYQYYYNLEHEEEEEEERHKRKRHRY
;
A
#
# COMPACT_ATOMS: atom_id res chain seq x y z
N MET A 1 -12.95 -8.57 9.81
CA MET A 1 -13.39 -7.17 9.72
C MET A 1 -12.85 -6.63 8.40
N VAL A 2 -13.63 -5.87 7.63
CA VAL A 2 -13.17 -5.35 6.32
C VAL A 2 -12.61 -3.95 6.54
N HIS A 3 -11.32 -3.77 6.26
CA HIS A 3 -10.63 -2.49 6.42
C HIS A 3 -10.57 -1.72 5.11
N THR A 4 -10.55 -2.43 3.98
CA THR A 4 -10.52 -1.83 2.64
C THR A 4 -11.47 -2.53 1.66
N LEU A 5 -12.01 -1.77 0.70
CA LEU A 5 -12.83 -2.25 -0.40
C LEU A 5 -12.05 -3.20 -1.34
N LYS A 6 -10.71 -3.22 -1.24
CA LYS A 6 -9.86 -4.14 -1.99
C LYS A 6 -9.84 -5.56 -1.39
N GLU A 7 -10.14 -5.70 -0.11
CA GLU A 7 -10.32 -7.02 0.54
C GLU A 7 -11.59 -7.72 0.08
N LEU A 8 -12.54 -6.99 -0.50
CA LEU A 8 -13.78 -7.57 -1.00
C LEU A 8 -13.49 -8.52 -2.16
N THR A 9 -14.01 -9.73 -2.05
CA THR A 9 -14.01 -10.71 -3.13
C THR A 9 -15.03 -10.34 -4.19
N LEU A 10 -14.85 -10.83 -5.42
CA LEU A 10 -15.83 -10.66 -6.50
C LEU A 10 -17.22 -11.19 -6.10
N ARG A 11 -17.27 -12.24 -5.26
CA ARG A 11 -18.51 -12.78 -4.71
C ARG A 11 -19.18 -11.77 -3.78
N GLN A 12 -18.46 -11.22 -2.80
CA GLN A 12 -19.00 -10.17 -1.92
C GLN A 12 -19.47 -8.94 -2.70
N CYS A 13 -18.71 -8.50 -3.71
CA CYS A 13 -19.15 -7.42 -4.60
C CYS A 13 -20.43 -7.77 -5.39
N SER A 14 -20.61 -9.05 -5.72
CA SER A 14 -21.82 -9.54 -6.38
C SER A 14 -23.03 -9.61 -5.44
N ASP A 15 -22.79 -9.70 -4.13
CA ASP A 15 -23.82 -9.76 -3.10
C ASP A 15 -24.24 -8.37 -2.59
N LEU A 16 -23.54 -7.29 -2.97
CA LEU A 16 -23.88 -5.90 -2.61
C LEU A 16 -25.19 -5.39 -3.23
N GLY A 17 -25.83 -6.13 -4.13
CA GLY A 17 -27.08 -5.69 -4.72
C GLY A 17 -27.82 -6.76 -5.50
N GLU A 18 -29.14 -6.61 -5.53
CA GLU A 18 -30.08 -7.57 -6.08
C GLU A 18 -30.49 -7.27 -7.52
N GLY A 19 -30.87 -8.31 -8.27
CA GLY A 19 -31.45 -8.21 -9.61
C GLY A 19 -30.58 -8.80 -10.73
N ARG A 20 -30.94 -8.65 -12.00
CA ARG A 20 -30.15 -9.16 -13.15
C ARG A 20 -29.94 -8.04 -14.17
N LYS A 21 -28.68 -7.90 -14.62
CA LYS A 21 -28.19 -6.99 -15.69
C LYS A 21 -28.56 -5.50 -15.55
N THR A 22 -27.56 -4.63 -15.58
CA THR A 22 -27.75 -3.18 -15.72
C THR A 22 -27.93 -2.81 -17.19
N LEU A 23 -28.43 -1.60 -17.45
CA LEU A 23 -28.63 -1.08 -18.81
C LEU A 23 -27.35 -0.49 -19.42
N GLY A 24 -26.26 -0.49 -18.67
CA GLY A 24 -24.94 -0.04 -19.11
C GLY A 24 -23.88 -0.32 -18.05
N ASP A 25 -22.64 -0.13 -18.46
CA ASP A 25 -21.48 -0.31 -17.59
C ASP A 25 -21.31 0.90 -16.66
N PRO A 26 -20.89 0.66 -15.40
CA PRO A 26 -20.60 1.74 -14.47
C PRO A 26 -19.35 2.51 -14.91
N LYS A 27 -19.48 3.83 -15.03
CA LYS A 27 -18.35 4.73 -15.18
C LYS A 27 -17.86 5.14 -13.79
N ILE A 28 -16.73 4.58 -13.37
CA ILE A 28 -16.12 4.93 -12.08
C ILE A 28 -15.57 6.37 -12.16
N LEU A 29 -16.05 7.23 -11.27
CA LEU A 29 -15.65 8.64 -11.17
C LEU A 29 -14.52 8.81 -10.16
N LYS A 30 -14.63 8.14 -9.01
CA LYS A 30 -13.62 8.08 -7.96
C LYS A 30 -13.49 6.64 -7.47
N CYS A 31 -12.28 6.14 -7.35
CA CYS A 31 -12.01 4.80 -6.87
C CYS A 31 -10.89 4.84 -5.84
N GLY A 32 -11.20 4.52 -4.59
CA GLY A 32 -10.25 4.44 -3.49
C GLY A 32 -10.51 3.21 -2.62
N PHE A 33 -9.61 2.96 -1.66
CA PHE A 33 -9.69 1.79 -0.80
C PHE A 33 -10.84 1.83 0.22
N THR A 34 -11.44 2.98 0.48
CA THR A 34 -12.53 3.11 1.46
C THR A 34 -13.78 3.76 0.87
N TYR A 35 -13.69 4.27 -0.36
CA TYR A 35 -14.77 4.99 -1.02
C TYR A 35 -14.67 4.85 -2.54
N VAL A 36 -15.79 4.56 -3.17
CA VAL A 36 -15.97 4.53 -4.61
C VAL A 36 -17.23 5.29 -4.97
N GLU A 37 -17.13 6.08 -6.04
CA GLU A 37 -18.23 6.82 -6.63
C GLU A 37 -18.28 6.51 -8.11
N ALA A 38 -19.45 6.11 -8.60
CA ALA A 38 -19.66 5.73 -9.98
C ALA A 38 -20.97 6.26 -10.51
N ARG A 39 -21.01 6.47 -11.83
CA ARG A 39 -22.22 6.83 -12.55
C ARG A 39 -22.60 5.71 -13.50
N ILE A 40 -23.86 5.30 -13.47
CA ILE A 40 -24.35 4.20 -14.29
C ILE A 40 -25.67 4.56 -14.96
N ARG A 41 -25.87 4.07 -16.19
CA ARG A 41 -27.10 4.28 -16.94
C ARG A 41 -28.17 3.31 -16.45
N GLY A 42 -29.32 3.85 -16.07
CA GLY A 42 -30.51 3.12 -15.69
C GLY A 42 -31.71 3.45 -16.59
N THR A 43 -32.91 3.09 -16.13
CA THR A 43 -34.15 3.20 -16.90
C THR A 43 -34.61 4.65 -17.07
N LEU A 44 -34.49 5.47 -16.04
CA LEU A 44 -34.98 6.86 -16.02
C LEU A 44 -33.86 7.89 -16.22
N GLY A 45 -32.64 7.46 -16.52
CA GLY A 45 -31.50 8.35 -16.69
C GLY A 45 -30.22 7.77 -16.11
N TYR A 46 -29.38 8.64 -15.55
CA TYR A 46 -28.15 8.23 -14.89
C TYR A 46 -28.33 8.23 -13.38
N TYR A 47 -27.83 7.19 -12.73
CA TYR A 47 -27.81 7.08 -11.29
C TYR A 47 -26.38 7.22 -10.78
N LEU A 48 -26.27 7.87 -9.62
CA LEU A 48 -25.04 7.92 -8.85
C LEU A 48 -25.04 6.73 -7.88
N VAL A 49 -23.91 6.05 -7.80
CA VAL A 49 -23.67 4.93 -6.90
C VAL A 49 -22.47 5.27 -6.04
N LYS A 50 -22.61 5.10 -4.73
CA LYS A 50 -21.53 5.24 -3.75
C LYS A 50 -21.37 3.94 -2.98
N ILE A 51 -20.14 3.49 -2.83
CA ILE A 51 -19.77 2.34 -2.02
C ILE A 51 -18.67 2.81 -1.08
N SER A 52 -18.87 2.69 0.22
CA SER A 52 -17.91 3.16 1.22
C SER A 52 -17.76 2.18 2.37
N ILE A 53 -16.73 2.37 3.19
CA ILE A 53 -16.58 1.64 4.46
C ILE A 53 -16.93 2.59 5.60
N ASN A 54 -17.86 2.17 6.45
CA ASN A 54 -18.23 2.85 7.68
C ASN A 54 -18.16 1.86 8.84
N LYS A 55 -17.36 2.15 9.87
CA LYS A 55 -17.14 1.27 11.04
C LYS A 55 -16.83 -0.19 10.68
N GLY A 56 -16.04 -0.41 9.62
CA GLY A 56 -15.65 -1.75 9.15
C GLY A 56 -16.73 -2.53 8.39
N GLN A 57 -17.85 -1.87 8.07
CA GLN A 57 -18.93 -2.40 7.24
C GLN A 57 -19.00 -1.66 5.92
N VAL A 58 -19.33 -2.39 4.85
CA VAL A 58 -19.56 -1.79 3.53
C VAL A 58 -20.95 -1.17 3.51
N VAL A 59 -21.00 0.13 3.23
CA VAL A 59 -22.25 0.89 3.07
C VAL A 59 -22.40 1.25 1.61
N THR A 60 -23.60 1.05 1.09
CA THR A 60 -23.94 1.27 -0.31
C THR A 60 -25.07 2.28 -0.40
N ASP A 61 -24.97 3.19 -1.36
CA ASP A 61 -26.00 4.18 -1.66
C ASP A 61 -26.15 4.30 -3.17
N CYS A 62 -27.40 4.38 -3.63
CA CYS A 62 -27.69 4.59 -5.04
C CYS A 62 -28.93 5.46 -5.19
N THR A 63 -28.84 6.46 -6.06
CA THR A 63 -29.91 7.42 -6.34
C THR A 63 -31.04 6.85 -7.20
N CYS A 64 -31.05 5.54 -7.47
CA CYS A 64 -32.14 4.91 -8.20
C CYS A 64 -33.35 4.64 -7.27
N PRO A 65 -34.56 4.43 -7.81
CA PRO A 65 -35.75 4.20 -7.00
C PRO A 65 -35.68 2.98 -6.06
N MET A 66 -34.77 2.04 -6.34
CA MET A 66 -34.55 0.84 -5.53
C MET A 66 -33.55 1.05 -4.37
N GLY A 67 -32.83 2.18 -4.33
CA GLY A 67 -31.89 2.49 -3.25
C GLY A 67 -30.58 1.67 -3.26
N GLY A 68 -29.97 1.53 -2.08
CA GLY A 68 -28.61 1.04 -1.83
C GLY A 68 -28.34 -0.45 -2.11
N ASP A 69 -29.37 -1.26 -2.34
CA ASP A 69 -29.23 -2.71 -2.60
C ASP A 69 -29.61 -3.09 -4.04
N CYS A 70 -29.55 -2.13 -4.96
CA CYS A 70 -29.96 -2.34 -6.34
C CYS A 70 -28.87 -2.98 -7.20
N LYS A 71 -29.28 -3.53 -8.35
CA LYS A 71 -28.36 -4.07 -9.38
C LYS A 71 -27.25 -3.12 -9.80
N HIS A 72 -27.44 -1.80 -9.70
CA HIS A 72 -26.42 -0.81 -10.04
C HIS A 72 -25.23 -0.87 -9.08
N VAL A 73 -25.50 -1.02 -7.79
CA VAL A 73 -24.49 -1.16 -6.74
C VAL A 73 -23.65 -2.40 -6.98
N ARG A 74 -24.30 -3.52 -7.33
CA ARG A 74 -23.60 -4.75 -7.69
C ARG A 74 -22.62 -4.56 -8.85
N GLU A 75 -23.09 -4.02 -9.98
CA GLU A 75 -22.20 -3.88 -11.14
C GLU A 75 -21.08 -2.86 -10.88
N THR A 76 -21.37 -1.78 -10.14
CA THR A 76 -20.33 -0.87 -9.65
C THR A 76 -19.34 -1.59 -8.74
N GLY A 77 -19.79 -2.47 -7.84
CA GLY A 77 -18.92 -3.27 -6.97
C GLY A 77 -18.00 -4.20 -7.74
N LYS A 78 -18.48 -4.81 -8.83
CA LYS A 78 -17.63 -5.63 -9.72
C LYS A 78 -16.62 -4.78 -10.48
N ALA A 79 -17.03 -3.64 -11.03
CA ALA A 79 -16.11 -2.74 -11.73
C ALA A 79 -15.03 -2.19 -10.79
N MET A 80 -15.44 -1.78 -9.57
CA MET A 80 -14.55 -1.42 -8.48
C MET A 80 -13.55 -2.54 -8.19
N TYR A 81 -14.00 -3.78 -8.04
CA TYR A 81 -13.12 -4.91 -7.73
C TYR A 81 -11.98 -5.04 -8.74
N TYR A 82 -12.30 -5.02 -10.03
CA TYR A 82 -11.28 -5.12 -11.09
C TYR A 82 -10.37 -3.89 -11.11
N GLN A 83 -10.89 -2.70 -10.84
CA GLN A 83 -10.08 -1.49 -10.79
C GLN A 83 -9.15 -1.44 -9.55
N LEU A 84 -9.62 -1.89 -8.39
CA LEU A 84 -8.80 -1.95 -7.17
C LEU A 84 -7.72 -3.05 -7.25
N ARG A 85 -7.97 -4.11 -8.03
CA ARG A 85 -6.97 -5.17 -8.31
C ARG A 85 -5.76 -4.64 -9.06
N THR A 86 -5.95 -3.69 -9.98
CA THR A 86 -4.84 -3.05 -10.72
C THR A 86 -4.20 -1.90 -9.94
N MET A 87 -4.88 -1.37 -8.91
CA MET A 87 -4.30 -0.34 -8.04
C MET A 87 -3.26 -0.93 -7.08
N ASN A 88 -2.06 -0.36 -7.12
CA ASN A 88 -0.98 -0.72 -6.22
C ASN A 88 -1.25 -0.13 -4.82
N ILE A 89 -1.47 -1.00 -3.82
CA ILE A 89 -1.72 -0.63 -2.42
C ILE A 89 -0.57 0.19 -1.84
N ASN A 90 0.64 -0.06 -2.37
CA ASN A 90 1.89 0.53 -1.93
C ASN A 90 2.03 2.04 -2.21
N ARG A 91 1.13 2.65 -2.99
CA ARG A 91 1.15 4.11 -3.22
C ARG A 91 0.61 4.93 -2.04
N LEU A 92 0.04 4.30 -1.02
CA LEU A 92 -0.82 5.01 -0.06
C LEU A 92 -0.49 4.83 1.42
N THR A 93 0.44 3.98 1.85
CA THR A 93 0.77 3.95 3.29
C THR A 93 1.63 5.16 3.66
N PRO A 94 1.23 5.99 4.65
CA PRO A 94 2.06 7.06 5.19
C PRO A 94 3.44 6.54 5.62
N GLN A 95 3.50 5.33 6.17
CA GLN A 95 4.74 4.64 6.53
C GLN A 95 5.69 4.41 5.35
N ARG A 96 5.20 4.10 4.14
CA ARG A 96 6.10 3.92 2.99
C ARG A 96 6.53 5.26 2.39
N LYS A 97 5.67 6.28 2.39
CA LYS A 97 6.07 7.65 2.05
C LYS A 97 7.12 8.18 3.02
N TYR A 98 6.94 7.90 4.31
CA TYR A 98 7.92 8.21 5.34
C TYR A 98 9.22 7.43 5.10
N LYS A 99 9.15 6.11 4.92
CA LYS A 99 10.32 5.27 4.57
C LYS A 99 11.05 5.75 3.30
N GLU A 100 10.33 6.08 2.24
CA GLU A 100 10.88 6.63 0.99
C GLU A 100 11.42 8.07 1.17
N SER A 101 10.91 8.83 2.14
CA SER A 101 11.49 10.12 2.52
C SER A 101 12.77 9.95 3.35
N LEU A 102 12.86 8.91 4.17
CA LEU A 102 14.08 8.58 4.93
C LEU A 102 15.21 8.15 3.99
N PHE A 103 14.92 7.37 2.95
CA PHE A 103 15.91 6.99 1.93
C PHE A 103 16.48 8.15 1.10
N LYS A 104 15.91 9.36 1.19
CA LYS A 104 16.38 10.55 0.48
C LYS A 104 17.18 11.50 1.37
N ARG A 105 17.29 11.22 2.67
CA ARG A 105 18.02 12.02 3.65
C ARG A 105 19.47 11.56 3.76
N SER A 106 20.35 12.45 4.20
CA SER A 106 21.73 12.10 4.51
C SER A 106 21.82 11.26 5.79
N ARG A 107 23.00 10.67 6.06
CA ARG A 107 23.22 9.90 7.29
C ARG A 107 22.97 10.75 8.54
N ASP A 108 23.46 11.98 8.54
CA ASP A 108 23.39 12.88 9.69
C ASP A 108 21.95 13.34 9.95
N GLU A 109 21.19 13.66 8.89
CA GLU A 109 19.75 13.99 9.00
C GLU A 109 18.90 12.81 9.52
N LEU A 110 19.34 11.57 9.33
CA LEU A 110 18.68 10.38 9.87
C LEU A 110 19.03 10.17 11.34
N ILE A 111 20.27 10.47 11.74
CA ILE A 111 20.71 10.43 13.13
C ILE A 111 19.95 11.47 13.95
N ASP A 112 19.80 12.69 13.44
CA ASP A 112 19.04 13.75 14.12
C ASP A 112 17.59 13.36 14.37
N LEU A 113 16.93 12.78 13.35
CA LEU A 113 15.56 12.26 13.48
C LEU A 113 15.43 11.14 14.52
N LEU A 114 16.44 10.27 14.61
CA LEU A 114 16.47 9.20 15.61
C LEU A 114 16.68 9.77 17.02
N MET A 115 17.56 10.76 17.17
CA MET A 115 17.83 11.44 18.44
C MET A 115 16.62 12.25 18.93
N GLU A 116 15.91 12.92 18.02
CA GLU A 116 14.66 13.63 18.33
C GLU A 116 13.58 12.65 18.83
N LYS A 117 13.40 11.52 18.12
CA LYS A 117 12.47 10.47 18.54
C LYS A 117 12.84 9.82 19.87
N TRP A 118 14.13 9.62 20.09
CA TRP A 118 14.64 9.05 21.33
C TRP A 118 14.39 9.99 22.52
N ARG A 119 14.61 11.30 22.35
CA ARG A 119 14.27 12.31 23.37
C ARG A 119 12.77 12.37 23.64
N GLU A 120 11.93 12.37 22.60
CA GLU A 120 10.47 12.36 22.78
C GLU A 120 9.94 11.14 23.56
N GLU A 121 10.61 9.99 23.45
CA GLU A 121 10.18 8.75 24.12
C GLU A 121 10.83 8.53 25.50
N ASN A 122 11.94 9.21 25.80
CA ASN A 122 12.72 8.99 27.02
C ASN A 122 12.81 10.22 27.94
N ASP A 123 12.49 11.42 27.45
CA ASP A 123 12.44 12.63 28.28
C ASP A 123 10.99 12.91 28.71
N GLU A 124 10.50 12.13 29.67
CA GLU A 124 9.44 12.60 30.55
C GLU A 124 10.07 13.55 31.59
N GLU A 125 9.96 14.86 31.32
CA GLU A 125 10.16 15.98 32.26
C GLU A 125 11.47 16.00 33.08
N GLU A 126 12.47 16.75 32.61
CA GLU A 126 13.23 17.63 33.51
C GLU A 126 13.16 19.07 32.97
N GLU A 127 12.29 19.87 33.57
CA GLU A 127 12.52 21.31 33.68
C GLU A 127 13.81 21.52 34.47
N ASP A 128 14.89 22.01 33.85
CA ASP A 128 15.69 23.09 34.46
C ASP A 128 16.61 23.78 33.44
N ASP A 129 16.79 25.08 33.67
CA ASP A 129 17.63 26.04 32.96
C ASP A 129 19.12 25.62 32.90
N GLU A 130 19.81 26.02 31.82
CA GLU A 130 20.91 27.00 31.85
C GLU A 130 21.79 26.92 30.57
N GLU A 131 22.25 28.11 30.17
CA GLU A 131 23.14 28.47 29.07
C GLU A 131 24.50 27.74 29.17
N ASP A 132 25.15 27.38 28.04
CA ASP A 132 26.53 27.85 27.78
C ASP A 132 27.01 27.56 26.34
N GLU A 133 27.90 28.45 25.89
CA GLU A 133 28.48 28.63 24.56
C GLU A 133 29.70 27.72 24.28
N ASP A 134 30.08 27.64 22.99
CA ASP A 134 31.46 27.40 22.48
C ASP A 134 32.09 26.01 22.73
N ASP A 135 33.06 25.47 21.99
CA ASP A 135 33.78 25.63 20.72
C ASP A 135 34.68 24.36 20.65
N ASP A 136 35.42 24.18 19.57
CA ASP A 136 36.61 23.33 19.40
C ASP A 136 36.50 22.02 18.58
N GLU A 137 37.03 22.18 17.37
CA GLU A 137 37.65 21.21 16.44
C GLU A 137 38.62 20.24 17.16
N ASP A 138 38.69 18.97 16.73
CA ASP A 138 39.80 18.46 15.88
C ASP A 138 39.86 16.92 15.77
N GLU A 139 40.63 16.51 14.77
CA GLU A 139 40.77 15.25 14.03
C GLU A 139 41.44 14.04 14.74
N ASP A 140 41.43 12.91 14.01
CA ASP A 140 42.35 11.74 14.04
C ASP A 140 42.13 10.63 15.09
N GLU A 141 42.36 9.33 14.88
CA GLU A 141 42.78 8.47 13.75
C GLU A 141 42.52 7.00 14.21
N GLU A 142 42.31 6.10 13.24
CA GLU A 142 42.63 4.64 13.19
C GLU A 142 42.42 3.72 14.41
N ASP A 143 41.74 2.56 14.23
CA ASP A 143 42.42 1.26 14.05
C ASP A 143 41.46 0.04 14.09
N ASP A 144 41.60 -0.75 13.03
CA ASP A 144 41.51 -2.20 12.85
C ASP A 144 40.38 -3.14 13.34
N GLU A 145 39.96 -3.92 12.33
CA GLU A 145 39.81 -5.39 12.31
C GLU A 145 38.53 -6.08 12.84
N ASP A 146 37.69 -6.39 11.84
CA ASP A 146 37.31 -7.76 11.45
C ASP A 146 36.04 -8.41 12.03
N SER A 147 35.42 -9.25 11.19
CA SER A 147 34.20 -10.07 11.38
C SER A 147 32.87 -9.33 11.09
N ASP A 148 32.05 -9.67 10.09
CA ASP A 148 31.80 -10.98 9.48
C ASP A 148 31.24 -10.79 8.05
N PHE A 149 32.10 -10.86 7.05
CA PHE A 149 31.73 -10.80 5.62
C PHE A 149 31.32 -12.19 5.10
N GLU A 150 30.48 -12.93 5.83
CA GLU A 150 30.05 -14.28 5.40
C GLU A 150 28.61 -14.34 4.87
N ASP A 151 27.75 -13.35 5.13
CA ASP A 151 26.33 -13.47 4.76
C ASP A 151 26.02 -13.08 3.29
N TYR A 152 26.87 -12.27 2.65
CA TYR A 152 26.62 -11.79 1.28
C TYR A 152 27.01 -12.78 0.18
N GLN A 153 27.98 -13.67 0.41
CA GLN A 153 28.34 -14.69 -0.59
C GLN A 153 27.32 -15.82 -0.68
N TYR A 154 26.57 -16.11 0.40
CA TYR A 154 25.59 -17.18 0.41
C TYR A 154 24.44 -16.94 -0.58
N TYR A 155 23.89 -15.71 -0.61
CA TYR A 155 22.81 -15.35 -1.53
C TYR A 155 23.27 -15.29 -2.99
N TYR A 156 24.50 -14.83 -3.24
CA TYR A 156 25.05 -14.75 -4.60
C TYR A 156 25.31 -16.14 -5.20
N ASN A 157 25.79 -17.10 -4.42
CA ASN A 157 26.06 -18.46 -4.91
C ASN A 157 24.77 -19.26 -5.16
N LEU A 158 23.72 -19.04 -4.37
CA LEU A 158 22.41 -19.71 -4.56
C LEU A 158 21.71 -19.28 -5.86
N GLU A 159 21.72 -17.98 -6.19
CA GLU A 159 21.15 -17.50 -7.46
C GLU A 159 21.94 -18.00 -8.68
N HIS A 160 23.27 -18.11 -8.56
CA HIS A 160 24.12 -18.55 -9.66
C HIS A 160 24.02 -20.06 -9.94
N GLU A 161 23.80 -20.89 -8.92
CA GLU A 161 23.58 -22.34 -9.08
C GLU A 161 22.22 -22.65 -9.75
N GLU A 162 21.16 -21.91 -9.41
CA GLU A 162 19.84 -22.10 -10.04
C GLU A 162 19.85 -21.74 -11.54
N GLU A 163 20.55 -20.68 -11.95
CA GLU A 163 20.65 -20.29 -13.37
C GLU A 163 21.41 -21.33 -14.22
N GLU A 164 22.51 -21.89 -13.69
CA GLU A 164 23.27 -22.91 -14.41
C GLU A 164 22.50 -24.23 -14.57
N GLU A 165 21.70 -24.62 -13.58
CA GLU A 165 20.89 -25.83 -13.66
C GLU A 165 19.75 -25.68 -14.69
N GLU A 166 19.14 -24.50 -14.76
CA GLU A 166 18.12 -24.17 -15.75
C GLU A 166 18.68 -24.18 -17.19
N GLU A 167 19.89 -23.63 -17.39
CA GLU A 167 20.60 -23.69 -18.68
C GLU A 167 20.91 -25.14 -19.10
N ARG A 168 21.39 -25.99 -18.19
CA ARG A 168 21.65 -27.41 -18.48
C ARG A 168 20.38 -28.15 -18.88
N HIS A 169 19.25 -27.87 -18.23
CA HIS A 169 17.96 -28.44 -18.57
C HIS A 169 17.45 -27.99 -19.95
N LYS A 170 17.64 -26.72 -20.30
CA LYS A 170 17.31 -26.18 -21.64
C LYS A 170 18.15 -26.83 -22.74
N ARG A 171 19.46 -27.01 -22.52
CA ARG A 171 20.36 -27.65 -23.50
C ARG A 171 20.07 -29.14 -23.73
N LYS A 172 19.67 -29.88 -22.69
CA LYS A 172 19.30 -31.31 -22.82
C LYS A 172 17.98 -31.52 -23.55
N ARG A 173 17.03 -30.58 -23.46
CA ARG A 173 15.73 -30.64 -24.15
C ARG A 173 15.79 -30.38 -25.66
N HIS A 174 16.91 -29.87 -26.16
CA HIS A 174 17.07 -29.54 -27.58
C HIS A 174 17.81 -30.62 -28.40
N ARG A 175 18.17 -31.74 -27.77
CA ARG A 175 18.92 -32.84 -28.43
C ARG A 175 18.11 -34.14 -28.63
N TYR A 176 16.80 -34.11 -28.43
CA TYR A 176 15.88 -35.19 -28.80
C TYR A 176 14.71 -34.65 -29.63
#